data_AF-A0A3A9V7S8-F1
#
_entry.id   AF-A0A3A9V7S8-F1
#
_cell.length_a   1.000
_cell.length_b   1.000
_cell.length_c   1.000
_cell.angle_alpha   90.00
_cell.angle_beta   90.00
_cell.angle_gamma   90.00
#
_symmetry.space_group_name_H-M   'P 1'
#
loop_
_entity.id
_entity.type
_entity.pdbx_description
1 polymer ?
#
loop_
_entity_poly.entity_id
_entity_poly.type
_entity_poly.pdbx_seq_one_letter_code
_entity_poly.pdbx_strand_id
1 'polypeptide(L)'
;MNNLNKTYHKGNFRGGEWSKHLRPYLKRVGNKRWRKTGKGLSESEELPSLRGRKTLKKKIVIRITKKFYGDKEFTRIRKYRNIRDANNAMKRSDAVRAEIIKK
;
A
#
# COMPACT_ATOMS: atom_id res chain seq x y z
N MET A 1 -11.32 20.49 43.33
CA MET A 1 -10.25 19.74 42.64
C MET A 1 -10.63 19.54 41.17
N ASN A 2 -9.96 20.24 40.24
CA ASN A 2 -10.22 20.09 38.81
C ASN A 2 -9.46 18.87 38.28
N ASN A 3 -10.20 17.82 37.91
CA ASN A 3 -9.63 16.59 37.39
C ASN A 3 -9.12 16.84 35.96
N LEU A 4 -7.83 17.22 35.85
CA LEU A 4 -7.12 17.69 34.66
C LEU A 4 -6.74 16.56 33.67
N ASN A 5 -7.66 15.64 33.38
CA ASN A 5 -7.40 14.57 32.41
C ASN A 5 -8.56 14.39 31.42
N LYS A 6 -8.87 15.48 30.69
CA LYS A 6 -9.90 15.52 29.63
C LYS A 6 -9.70 14.43 28.55
N THR A 7 -8.49 13.91 28.38
CA THR A 7 -8.13 12.85 27.43
C THR A 7 -8.91 11.54 27.62
N TYR A 8 -9.45 11.28 28.81
CA TYR A 8 -10.13 10.02 29.12
C TYR A 8 -11.65 10.15 29.31
N HIS A 9 -12.22 11.35 29.13
CA HIS A 9 -13.66 11.60 29.26
C HIS A 9 -14.40 11.23 27.96
N LYS A 10 -14.60 9.93 27.71
CA LYS A 10 -15.26 9.42 26.48
C LYS A 10 -16.78 9.65 26.40
N GLY A 11 -17.39 10.41 27.33
CA GLY A 11 -18.83 10.66 27.38
C GLY A 11 -19.69 9.40 27.19
N ASN A 12 -20.67 9.49 26.29
CA ASN A 12 -21.59 8.39 25.92
C ASN A 12 -20.90 7.15 25.30
N PHE A 13 -19.61 7.22 24.99
CA PHE A 13 -18.81 6.11 24.43
C PHE A 13 -18.01 5.34 25.50
N ARG A 14 -18.15 5.70 26.79
CA ARG A 14 -17.40 5.06 27.88
C ARG A 14 -18.00 3.69 28.20
N GLY A 15 -17.14 2.67 28.18
CA GLY A 15 -17.43 1.24 28.38
C GLY A 15 -17.98 0.81 29.74
N GLY A 16 -18.44 1.76 30.58
CA GLY A 16 -18.93 1.53 31.93
C GLY A 16 -20.40 1.13 31.95
N GLU A 17 -21.25 1.84 32.68
CA GLU A 17 -22.68 1.52 32.87
C GLU A 17 -23.49 1.42 31.57
N TRP A 18 -23.29 2.32 30.62
CA TRP A 18 -24.17 2.52 29.46
C TRP A 18 -23.91 1.57 28.28
N SER A 19 -22.89 0.73 28.35
CA SER A 19 -22.47 -0.13 27.23
C SER A 19 -22.06 -1.53 27.65
N LYS A 20 -22.35 -1.96 28.89
CA LYS A 20 -22.11 -3.35 29.33
C LYS A 20 -22.79 -4.37 28.42
N HIS A 21 -24.03 -4.05 28.00
CA HIS A 21 -24.86 -4.86 27.11
C HIS A 21 -24.35 -4.92 25.65
N LEU A 22 -23.41 -4.06 25.26
CA LEU A 22 -22.86 -4.07 23.90
C LEU A 22 -21.80 -5.17 23.76
N ARG A 23 -21.92 -5.95 22.68
CA ARG A 23 -20.92 -6.98 22.32
C ARG A 23 -19.53 -6.34 22.11
N PRO A 24 -18.43 -7.06 22.37
CA PRO A 24 -17.06 -6.52 22.26
C PRO A 24 -16.76 -5.82 20.93
N TYR A 25 -17.31 -6.32 19.82
CA TYR A 25 -17.18 -5.69 18.50
C TYR A 25 -17.73 -4.26 18.46
N LEU A 26 -18.92 -4.03 19.04
CA LEU A 26 -19.58 -2.72 19.04
C LEU A 26 -18.82 -1.72 19.92
N LYS A 27 -18.27 -2.17 21.06
CA LYS A 27 -17.37 -1.37 21.91
C LYS A 27 -16.12 -0.93 21.14
N ARG A 28 -15.54 -1.83 20.34
CA ARG A 28 -14.35 -1.53 19.51
C ARG A 28 -14.68 -0.51 18.42
N VAL A 29 -15.82 -0.65 17.73
CA VAL A 29 -16.26 0.28 16.68
C VAL A 29 -16.58 1.66 17.26
N GLY A 30 -17.30 1.74 18.38
CA GLY A 30 -17.61 2.99 19.07
C GLY A 30 -16.35 3.74 19.52
N ASN A 31 -15.38 3.04 20.13
CA ASN A 31 -14.09 3.63 20.48
C ASN A 31 -13.29 4.12 19.26
N LYS A 32 -13.34 3.37 18.15
CA LYS A 32 -12.69 3.79 16.90
C LYS A 32 -13.34 5.05 16.33
N ARG A 33 -14.67 5.16 16.39
CA ARG A 33 -15.40 6.37 15.99
C ARG A 33 -15.08 7.55 16.90
N TRP A 34 -15.14 7.38 18.23
CA TRP A 34 -14.78 8.43 19.18
C TRP A 34 -13.33 8.94 19.00
N ARG A 35 -12.35 8.06 18.78
CA ARG A 35 -10.96 8.47 18.48
C ARG A 35 -10.83 9.24 17.15
N LYS A 36 -11.71 8.98 16.19
CA LYS A 36 -11.76 9.76 14.94
C LYS A 36 -12.42 11.12 15.18
N THR A 37 -13.52 11.17 15.93
CA THR A 37 -14.30 12.38 16.19
C THR A 37 -13.58 13.34 17.16
N GLY A 38 -12.88 12.83 18.17
CA GLY A 38 -12.10 13.63 19.14
C GLY A 38 -10.90 14.39 18.55
N LYS A 39 -10.61 14.19 17.26
CA LYS A 39 -9.66 15.01 16.48
C LYS A 39 -10.32 16.18 15.73
N GLY A 40 -11.60 16.48 15.99
CA GLY A 40 -12.29 17.60 15.36
C GLY A 40 -12.64 17.33 13.90
N LEU A 41 -13.59 16.43 13.67
CA LEU A 41 -14.29 16.32 12.40
C LEU A 41 -15.66 16.98 12.59
N SER A 42 -15.77 18.24 12.18
CA SER A 42 -17.05 18.85 11.86
C SER A 42 -17.76 18.00 10.81
N GLU A 43 -19.09 17.90 10.92
CA GLU A 43 -19.96 17.07 10.06
C GLU A 43 -19.97 17.49 8.58
N SER A 44 -19.17 18.47 8.16
CA SER A 44 -19.18 19.05 6.80
C SER A 44 -18.04 18.59 5.88
N GLU A 45 -17.11 17.74 6.33
CA GLU A 45 -16.05 17.23 5.45
C GLU A 45 -16.28 15.75 5.13
N GLU A 46 -17.23 15.50 4.22
CA GLU A 46 -17.15 14.35 3.33
C GLU A 46 -15.85 14.48 2.53
N LEU A 47 -14.74 13.99 3.07
CA LEU A 47 -13.49 13.90 2.32
C LEU A 47 -13.76 12.95 1.13
N PRO A 48 -13.76 13.44 -0.13
CA PRO A 48 -13.85 12.54 -1.25
C PRO A 48 -12.64 11.60 -1.15
N SER A 49 -12.89 10.29 -1.24
CA SER A 49 -11.80 9.33 -1.19
C SER A 49 -10.89 9.56 -2.39
N LEU A 50 -9.86 10.39 -2.22
CA LEU A 50 -8.75 10.55 -3.13
C LEU A 50 -7.91 9.26 -3.06
N ARG A 51 -8.49 8.14 -3.47
CA ARG A 51 -7.71 7.02 -3.99
C ARG A 51 -7.11 7.53 -5.28
N GLY A 52 -6.01 8.29 -5.16
CA GLY A 52 -5.26 8.77 -6.30
C GLY A 52 -5.06 7.61 -7.26
N ARG A 53 -5.56 7.76 -8.50
CA ARG A 53 -5.37 6.77 -9.56
C ARG A 53 -3.87 6.54 -9.65
N LYS A 54 -3.38 5.40 -9.15
CA LYS A 54 -1.95 5.06 -9.20
C LYS A 54 -1.56 5.04 -10.66
N THR A 55 -0.89 6.08 -11.14
CA THR A 55 -0.38 6.13 -12.50
C THR A 55 0.51 4.91 -12.70
N LEU A 56 0.13 4.03 -13.61
CA LEU A 56 0.92 2.84 -13.92
C LEU A 56 2.30 3.32 -14.38
N LYS A 57 3.33 3.06 -13.57
CA LYS A 57 4.69 3.46 -13.94
C LYS A 57 5.05 2.81 -15.28
N LYS A 58 5.60 3.61 -16.20
CA LYS A 58 6.11 3.13 -17.49
C LYS A 58 7.10 1.99 -17.22
N LYS A 59 6.96 0.89 -17.96
CA LYS A 59 7.80 -0.30 -17.82
C LYS A 59 8.76 -0.36 -18.99
N ILE A 60 10.02 -0.64 -18.70
CA ILE A 60 11.06 -0.90 -19.69
C ILE A 60 10.91 -2.35 -20.15
N VAL A 61 10.74 -2.58 -21.44
CA VAL A 61 10.55 -3.91 -22.03
C VAL A 61 11.83 -4.30 -22.73
N ILE A 62 12.38 -5.45 -22.37
CA ILE A 62 13.65 -5.97 -22.90
C ILE A 62 13.41 -7.38 -23.44
N ARG A 63 13.95 -7.64 -24.63
CA ARG A 63 14.09 -8.99 -25.19
C ARG A 63 15.49 -9.49 -24.84
N ILE A 64 15.57 -10.60 -24.13
CA ILE A 64 16.85 -11.21 -23.71
C ILE A 64 16.89 -12.64 -24.24
N THR A 65 17.92 -12.95 -25.02
CA THR A 65 18.26 -14.30 -25.45
C THR A 65 19.28 -14.86 -24.49
N LYS A 66 18.95 -15.99 -23.87
CA LYS A 66 19.80 -16.67 -22.88
C LYS A 66 20.31 -17.98 -23.45
N LYS A 67 21.56 -18.30 -23.14
CA LYS A 67 22.12 -19.63 -23.40
C LYS A 67 21.57 -20.59 -22.33
N PHE A 68 20.98 -21.68 -22.77
CA PHE A 68 20.55 -22.80 -21.94
C PHE A 68 21.44 -24.00 -22.27
N TYR A 69 21.68 -24.88 -21.30
CA TYR A 69 22.59 -26.04 -21.37
C TYR A 69 22.93 -26.50 -22.80
N GLY A 70 24.21 -26.40 -23.17
CA GLY A 70 24.69 -26.62 -24.53
C GLY A 70 24.47 -25.39 -25.42
N ASP A 71 24.06 -25.61 -26.68
CA ASP A 71 23.88 -24.56 -27.70
C ASP A 71 22.41 -24.12 -27.88
N LYS A 72 21.55 -24.46 -26.92
CA LYS A 72 20.14 -24.08 -27.00
C LYS A 72 19.96 -22.64 -26.52
N GLU A 73 19.53 -21.76 -27.41
CA GLU A 73 19.23 -20.38 -27.08
C GLU A 73 17.72 -20.17 -26.90
N PHE A 74 17.33 -19.49 -25.83
CA PHE A 74 15.94 -19.13 -25.58
C PHE A 74 15.77 -17.64 -25.41
N THR A 75 14.86 -17.08 -26.20
CA THR A 75 14.52 -15.66 -26.14
C THR A 75 13.30 -15.44 -25.25
N ARG A 76 13.42 -14.51 -24.29
CA ARG A 76 12.31 -14.12 -23.40
C ARG A 76 12.16 -12.61 -23.37
N ILE A 77 10.91 -12.16 -23.35
CA ILE A 77 10.57 -10.74 -23.15
C ILE A 77 10.28 -10.51 -21.67
N ARG A 78 10.99 -9.55 -21.07
CA ARG A 78 10.83 -9.18 -19.66
C ARG A 78 10.52 -7.70 -19.52
N LYS A 79 9.79 -7.36 -18.45
CA LYS A 79 9.37 -6.00 -18.15
C LYS A 79 9.98 -5.57 -16.82
N TYR A 80 10.69 -4.45 -16.82
CA TYR A 80 11.38 -3.90 -15.65
C TYR A 80 10.81 -2.55 -15.26
N ARG A 81 10.87 -2.24 -13.97
CA ARG A 81 10.43 -0.95 -13.43
C ARG A 81 11.53 0.10 -13.47
N ASN A 82 12.78 -0.32 -13.30
CA ASN A 82 13.94 0.56 -13.20
C ASN A 82 14.97 0.23 -14.29
N ILE A 83 15.70 1.24 -14.75
CA ILE A 83 16.80 1.08 -15.72
C ILE A 83 17.93 0.21 -15.14
N ARG A 84 18.21 0.32 -13.84
CA ARG A 84 19.25 -0.48 -13.17
C ARG A 84 18.95 -1.98 -13.27
N ASP A 85 17.73 -2.40 -12.98
CA ASP A 85 17.33 -3.81 -13.01
C ASP A 85 17.35 -4.38 -14.43
N ALA A 86 16.93 -3.56 -15.38
CA ALA A 86 17.03 -3.81 -16.81
C ALA A 86 18.50 -4.07 -17.23
N ASN A 87 19.40 -3.14 -16.91
CA ASN A 87 20.82 -3.26 -17.22
C ASN A 87 21.47 -4.47 -16.56
N ASN A 88 21.14 -4.74 -15.29
CA ASN A 88 21.64 -5.91 -14.58
C ASN A 88 21.20 -7.22 -15.24
N ALA A 89 20.00 -7.27 -15.81
CA ALA A 89 19.51 -8.45 -16.53
C ALA A 89 20.20 -8.65 -17.87
N MET A 90 20.54 -7.56 -18.57
CA MET A 90 21.27 -7.60 -19.84
C MET A 90 22.73 -8.03 -19.65
N LYS A 91 23.37 -7.65 -18.53
CA LYS A 91 24.77 -7.93 -18.22
C LYS A 91 25.03 -9.31 -17.59
N ARG A 92 24.03 -10.18 -17.48
CA ARG A 92 24.23 -11.50 -16.87
C ARG A 92 25.09 -12.38 -17.77
N SER A 93 25.90 -13.25 -17.16
CA SER A 93 26.75 -14.21 -17.89
C SER A 93 25.96 -15.18 -18.78
N ASP A 94 24.69 -15.42 -18.44
CA ASP A 94 23.81 -16.29 -19.21
C ASP A 94 23.12 -15.59 -20.39
N ALA A 95 23.27 -14.28 -20.53
CA ALA A 95 22.67 -13.49 -21.61
C ALA A 95 23.62 -13.38 -22.81
N VAL A 96 23.17 -13.85 -23.97
CA VAL A 96 23.93 -13.80 -25.23
C VAL A 96 23.60 -12.52 -25.99
N ARG A 97 22.31 -12.19 -26.09
CA ARG A 97 21.81 -10.99 -26.77
C ARG A 97 20.76 -10.32 -25.91
N ALA A 98 20.77 -8.99 -25.87
CA ALA A 98 19.73 -8.24 -25.18
C ALA A 98 19.43 -6.92 -25.88
N GLU A 99 18.14 -6.64 -26.09
CA GLU A 99 17.63 -5.48 -26.81
C GLU A 99 16.49 -4.82 -26.03
N ILE A 100 16.49 -3.49 -25.96
CA ILE A 100 15.40 -2.73 -25.35
C ILE A 100 14.34 -2.47 -26.43
N ILE A 101 13.13 -3.00 -26.22
CA ILE A 101 11.99 -2.82 -27.13
C ILE A 101 11.25 -1.51 -26.84
N LYS A 102 11.08 -1.17 -25.55
CA LYS A 102 10.33 0.01 -25.11
C LYS A 102 10.91 0.55 -23.81
N LYS A 103 11.02 1.87 -23.70
CA LYS A 103 11.53 2.58 -22.51
C LYS A 103 10.44 3.44 -21.87
#